data_AF-A0A7X7FUY8-F1
#
_entry.id   AF-A0A7X7FUY8-F1
#
_cell.length_a   1.000
_cell.length_b   1.000
_cell.length_c   1.000
_cell.angle_alpha   90.00
_cell.angle_beta   90.00
_cell.angle_gamma   90.00
#
_symmetry.space_group_name_H-M   'P 1'
#
loop_
_entity.id
_entity.type
_entity.pdbx_description
1 polymer ?
#
loop_
_entity_poly.entity_id
_entity_poly.type
_entity_poly.pdbx_seq_one_letter_code
_entity_poly.pdbx_strand_id
1 'polypeptide(L)'
;MCTFALKLHDSLPDKKKKIRKLYINGECYFDEFEKHVLKVHRKEYERIFSYISHYADGMLLPKTKMRVIDAKKIKFQLWEFKCKELRVYTFDDTNLNYRIIVNAGYKKSQPADIERLKRTVKKYINIKYE
;
A
#
# COMPACT_ATOMS: atom_id res chain seq x y z
N MET A 1 2.71 23.26 3.89
CA MET A 1 1.62 22.25 3.94
C MET A 1 2.04 21.03 3.14
N CYS A 2 1.74 19.82 3.59
CA CYS A 2 1.95 18.63 2.75
C CYS A 2 0.78 18.47 1.77
N THR A 3 1.06 18.21 0.50
CA THR A 3 0.03 17.92 -0.51
C THR A 3 -0.07 16.42 -0.76
N PHE A 4 -1.30 15.92 -0.85
CA PHE A 4 -1.58 14.51 -1.16
C PHE A 4 -2.29 14.39 -2.50
N ALA A 5 -1.76 13.52 -3.37
CA ALA A 5 -2.38 13.14 -4.62
C ALA A 5 -2.47 11.61 -4.72
N LEU A 6 -3.52 11.13 -5.39
CA LEU A 6 -3.73 9.71 -5.67
C LEU A 6 -3.67 9.51 -7.17
N LYS A 7 -2.75 8.65 -7.64
CA LYS A 7 -2.67 8.28 -9.06
C LYS A 7 -3.01 6.82 -9.26
N LEU A 8 -3.46 6.47 -10.46
CA LEU A 8 -3.71 5.08 -10.84
C LEU A 8 -2.41 4.28 -10.74
N HIS A 9 -2.52 3.01 -10.39
CA HIS A 9 -1.43 2.08 -10.60
C HIS A 9 -1.56 1.51 -12.02
N ASP A 10 -0.78 2.05 -12.96
CA ASP A 10 -0.98 1.85 -14.41
C ASP A 10 -1.01 0.38 -14.85
N SER A 11 -0.35 -0.51 -14.11
CA SER A 11 -0.28 -1.94 -14.43
C SER A 11 -1.40 -2.81 -13.87
N LEU A 12 -2.38 -2.24 -13.14
CA LEU A 12 -3.46 -3.01 -12.53
C LEU A 12 -4.80 -2.71 -13.21
N PRO A 13 -5.55 -3.74 -13.64
CA PRO A 13 -6.86 -3.53 -14.23
C PRO A 13 -7.83 -2.96 -13.21
N ASP A 14 -8.96 -2.43 -13.68
CA ASP A 14 -10.02 -1.97 -12.79
C ASP A 14 -10.55 -3.12 -11.92
N LYS A 15 -10.81 -2.80 -10.65
CA LYS A 15 -11.20 -3.71 -9.58
C LYS A 15 -12.38 -3.15 -8.82
N LYS A 16 -13.10 -4.01 -8.08
CA LYS A 16 -14.20 -3.57 -7.21
C LYS A 16 -13.75 -2.45 -6.25
N LYS A 17 -12.53 -2.57 -5.69
CA LYS A 17 -11.83 -1.50 -4.97
C LYS A 17 -10.68 -0.97 -5.83
N LYS A 18 -10.72 0.31 -6.21
CA LYS A 18 -9.71 0.88 -7.12
C LYS A 18 -8.36 1.01 -6.42
N ILE A 19 -7.30 0.57 -7.09
CA ILE A 19 -5.93 0.62 -6.55
C ILE A 19 -5.29 1.94 -6.95
N ARG A 20 -4.69 2.63 -5.98
CA ARG A 20 -4.05 3.95 -6.15
C ARG A 20 -2.68 3.97 -5.49
N LYS A 21 -1.74 4.71 -6.08
CA LYS A 21 -0.47 5.06 -5.46
C LYS A 21 -0.59 6.42 -4.76
N LEU A 22 -0.07 6.53 -3.54
CA LEU A 22 -0.03 7.78 -2.80
C LEU A 22 1.20 8.61 -3.21
N TYR A 23 0.94 9.86 -3.58
CA TYR A 23 1.96 10.88 -3.81
C TYR A 23 1.87 11.90 -2.67
N ILE A 24 3.02 12.25 -2.11
CA ILE A 24 3.17 13.23 -1.03
C ILE A 24 4.15 14.29 -1.54
N ASN A 25 3.71 15.55 -1.64
CA ASN A 25 4.52 16.64 -2.19
C ASN A 25 5.09 16.34 -3.58
N GLY A 26 4.34 15.58 -4.40
CA GLY A 26 4.78 15.18 -5.74
C GLY A 26 5.66 13.93 -5.78
N GLU A 27 6.09 13.40 -4.63
CA GLU A 27 6.93 12.20 -4.54
C GLU A 27 6.10 10.95 -4.18
N CYS A 28 6.45 9.80 -4.76
CA CYS A 28 5.86 8.52 -4.41
C CYS A 28 6.93 7.57 -3.88
N TYR A 29 6.91 7.28 -2.58
CA TYR A 29 7.86 6.37 -1.95
C TYR A 29 7.83 4.95 -2.52
N PHE A 30 6.72 4.57 -3.17
CA PHE A 30 6.59 3.28 -3.81
C PHE A 30 7.32 3.22 -5.16
N ASP A 31 7.34 4.30 -5.95
CA ASP A 31 7.91 4.31 -7.31
C ASP A 31 9.42 4.06 -7.32
N GLU A 32 10.15 4.60 -6.35
CA GLU A 32 11.60 4.36 -6.22
C GLU A 32 11.90 2.88 -5.95
N PHE A 33 11.13 2.28 -5.03
CA PHE A 33 11.24 0.86 -4.71
C PHE A 33 10.87 -0.03 -5.90
N GLU A 34 9.79 0.32 -6.60
CA GLU A 34 9.31 -0.42 -7.77
C GLU A 34 10.37 -0.51 -8.87
N LYS A 35 11.02 0.62 -9.22
CA LYS A 35 12.08 0.66 -10.25
C LYS A 35 13.23 -0.28 -9.93
N HIS A 36 13.61 -0.39 -8.65
CA HIS A 36 14.67 -1.28 -8.22
C HIS A 36 14.20 -2.74 -8.24
N VAL A 37 13.07 -3.04 -7.59
CA VAL A 37 12.56 -4.40 -7.42
C VAL A 37 12.17 -5.07 -8.73
N LEU A 38 11.68 -4.32 -9.72
CA LEU A 38 11.38 -4.87 -11.05
C LEU A 38 12.62 -5.44 -11.78
N LYS A 39 13.83 -5.05 -11.36
CA LYS A 39 15.09 -5.58 -11.90
C LYS A 39 15.60 -6.81 -11.15
N VAL A 40 15.45 -6.85 -9.83
CA VAL A 40 16.07 -7.88 -8.96
C VAL A 40 15.09 -8.92 -8.41
N HIS A 41 13.82 -8.57 -8.22
CA HIS A 41 12.80 -9.40 -7.56
C HIS A 41 11.44 -9.32 -8.27
N ARG A 42 11.46 -9.33 -9.61
CA ARG A 42 10.25 -9.18 -10.44
C ARG A 42 9.16 -10.20 -10.10
N LYS A 43 9.50 -11.48 -9.93
CA LYS A 43 8.52 -12.54 -9.66
C LYS A 43 7.82 -12.34 -8.31
N GLU A 44 8.54 -11.92 -7.29
CA GLU A 44 8.00 -11.61 -5.96
C GLU A 44 7.09 -10.39 -6.03
N TYR A 45 7.48 -9.36 -6.79
CA TYR A 45 6.66 -8.19 -7.06
C TYR A 45 5.34 -8.57 -7.74
N GLU A 46 5.39 -9.27 -8.88
CA GLU A 46 4.20 -9.66 -9.65
C GLU A 46 3.23 -10.48 -8.79
N ARG A 47 3.78 -11.35 -7.94
CA ARG A 47 2.99 -12.17 -7.02
C ARG A 47 2.31 -11.34 -5.93
N ILE A 48 2.99 -10.34 -5.34
CA ILE A 48 2.34 -9.43 -4.40
C ILE A 48 1.23 -8.64 -5.08
N PHE A 49 1.47 -8.15 -6.29
CA PHE A 49 0.47 -7.39 -7.04
C PHE A 49 -0.74 -8.22 -7.46
N SER A 50 -0.54 -9.49 -7.80
CA SER A 50 -1.63 -10.46 -7.93
C SER A 50 -2.44 -10.59 -6.64
N TYR A 51 -1.81 -10.64 -5.47
CA TYR A 51 -2.52 -10.69 -4.18
C TYR A 51 -3.33 -9.42 -3.92
N ILE A 52 -2.73 -8.24 -4.10
CA ILE A 52 -3.42 -6.95 -3.92
C ILE A 52 -4.64 -6.88 -4.85
N SER A 53 -4.46 -7.27 -6.10
CA SER A 53 -5.49 -7.34 -7.15
C SER A 53 -6.64 -8.28 -6.79
N HIS A 54 -6.34 -9.51 -6.36
CA HIS A 54 -7.36 -10.48 -5.93
C HIS A 54 -8.15 -9.99 -4.71
N TYR A 55 -7.46 -9.43 -3.71
CA TYR A 55 -8.16 -8.89 -2.54
C TYR A 55 -9.00 -7.67 -2.89
N ALA A 56 -8.55 -6.83 -3.81
CA ALA A 56 -9.32 -5.69 -4.30
C ALA A 56 -10.64 -6.11 -5.02
N ASP A 57 -10.71 -7.34 -5.55
CA ASP A 57 -11.94 -7.95 -6.09
C ASP A 57 -12.82 -8.68 -5.04
N GLY A 58 -12.39 -8.67 -3.78
CA GLY A 58 -13.09 -9.29 -2.66
C GLY A 58 -12.67 -10.73 -2.37
N MET A 59 -11.60 -11.24 -2.99
CA MET A 59 -11.07 -12.56 -2.62
C MET A 59 -10.38 -12.51 -1.25
N LEU A 60 -10.60 -13.53 -0.44
CA LEU A 60 -9.89 -13.69 0.82
C LEU A 60 -8.47 -14.22 0.57
N LEU A 61 -7.52 -13.71 1.35
CA LEU A 61 -6.14 -14.15 1.32
C LEU A 61 -5.73 -14.76 2.65
N PRO A 62 -4.90 -15.82 2.65
CA PRO A 62 -4.37 -16.41 3.87
C PRO A 62 -3.44 -15.44 4.59
N LYS A 63 -3.37 -15.59 5.93
CA LYS A 63 -2.50 -14.78 6.81
C LYS A 63 -1.02 -14.80 6.44
N THR A 64 -0.58 -15.82 5.69
CA THR A 64 0.79 -15.94 5.17
C THR A 64 1.09 -14.93 4.06
N LYS A 65 0.08 -14.53 3.28
CA LYS A 65 0.20 -13.61 2.13
C LYS A 65 -0.19 -12.17 2.47
N MET A 66 -1.06 -11.97 3.45
CA MET A 66 -1.54 -10.66 3.88
C MET A 66 -1.71 -10.63 5.41
N ARG A 67 -1.53 -9.47 6.05
CA ARG A 67 -1.96 -9.26 7.43
C ARG A 67 -2.50 -7.85 7.65
N VAL A 68 -3.36 -7.71 8.65
CA VAL A 68 -3.75 -6.41 9.22
C VAL A 68 -2.58 -5.89 10.06
N ILE A 69 -2.31 -4.59 9.96
CA ILE A 69 -1.40 -3.90 10.88
C ILE A 69 -2.25 -3.26 11.97
N ASP A 70 -1.99 -3.62 13.23
CA ASP A 70 -2.69 -3.00 14.36
C ASP A 70 -2.32 -1.51 14.48
N ALA A 71 -3.36 -0.68 14.44
CA ALA A 71 -3.29 0.77 14.55
C ALA A 71 -4.53 1.31 15.27
N LYS A 72 -4.66 1.01 16.57
CA LYS A 72 -5.77 1.41 17.46
C LYS A 72 -6.25 2.87 17.39
N LYS A 73 -5.45 3.81 16.84
CA LYS A 73 -5.77 5.24 16.73
C LYS A 73 -5.87 5.75 15.28
N ILE A 74 -5.97 4.85 14.30
CA ILE A 74 -6.07 5.21 12.88
C ILE A 74 -7.41 4.70 12.36
N LYS A 75 -8.22 5.60 11.79
CA LYS A 75 -9.58 5.31 11.29
C LYS A 75 -9.58 4.26 10.19
N PHE A 76 -8.60 4.29 9.30
CA PHE A 76 -8.50 3.37 8.18
C PHE A 76 -7.73 2.10 8.53
N GLN A 77 -8.20 0.98 7.97
CA GLN A 77 -7.53 -0.30 8.13
C GLN A 77 -6.23 -0.33 7.32
N LEU A 78 -5.15 -0.69 8.01
CA LEU A 78 -3.81 -0.81 7.45
C LEU A 78 -3.50 -2.27 7.12
N TRP A 79 -2.86 -2.48 5.98
CA TRP A 79 -2.57 -3.81 5.44
C TRP A 79 -1.11 -3.94 5.04
N GLU A 80 -0.59 -5.15 5.18
CA GLU A 80 0.70 -5.58 4.66
C GLU A 80 0.52 -6.80 3.77
N PHE A 81 0.99 -6.70 2.52
CA PHE A 81 1.11 -7.82 1.57
C PHE A 81 2.53 -8.34 1.56
N LYS A 82 2.68 -9.67 1.51
CA LYS A 82 3.95 -10.35 1.77
C LYS A 82 4.28 -11.37 0.69
N CYS A 83 5.51 -11.32 0.21
CA CYS A 83 6.11 -12.43 -0.55
C CYS A 83 7.61 -12.49 -0.27
N LYS A 84 8.10 -13.61 0.30
CA LYS A 84 9.49 -13.81 0.71
C LYS A 84 10.02 -12.60 1.52
N GLU A 85 10.96 -11.85 0.96
CA GLU A 85 11.57 -10.67 1.57
C GLU A 85 10.83 -9.37 1.25
N LEU A 86 9.90 -9.32 0.30
CA LEU A 86 9.20 -8.09 -0.08
C LEU A 86 7.93 -7.85 0.73
N ARG A 87 7.67 -6.60 1.08
CA ARG A 87 6.48 -6.13 1.79
C ARG A 87 5.91 -4.91 1.05
N VAL A 88 4.60 -4.90 0.82
CA VAL A 88 3.87 -3.74 0.30
C VAL A 88 2.82 -3.30 1.31
N TYR A 89 2.80 -2.01 1.61
CA TYR A 89 1.99 -1.41 2.65
C TYR A 89 0.87 -0.59 2.05
N THR A 90 -0.37 -0.91 2.44
CA THR A 90 -1.56 -0.24 1.91
C THR A 90 -2.52 0.12 3.02
N PHE A 91 -3.46 1.01 2.72
CA PHE A 91 -4.65 1.20 3.55
C PHE A 91 -5.89 1.28 2.66
N ASP A 92 -7.03 1.00 3.27
CA ASP A 92 -8.32 1.09 2.59
C ASP A 92 -9.02 2.38 2.99
N ASP A 93 -9.18 3.29 2.03
CA ASP A 93 -10.01 4.47 2.17
C ASP A 93 -11.44 4.12 1.79
N THR A 94 -12.26 3.88 2.81
CA THR A 94 -13.66 3.45 2.65
C THR A 94 -14.55 4.55 2.07
N ASN A 95 -14.18 5.82 2.23
CA ASN A 95 -14.97 6.95 1.70
C ASN A 95 -14.85 7.04 0.18
N LEU A 96 -13.68 6.70 -0.36
CA LEU A 96 -13.41 6.71 -1.81
C LEU A 96 -13.55 5.33 -2.47
N ASN A 97 -13.76 4.28 -1.67
CA ASN A 97 -13.66 2.88 -2.09
C ASN A 97 -12.32 2.57 -2.80
N TYR A 98 -11.22 3.09 -2.24
CA TYR A 98 -9.87 2.93 -2.78
C TYR A 98 -8.99 2.09 -1.86
N ARG A 99 -8.09 1.33 -2.49
CA ARG A 99 -6.91 0.76 -1.84
C ARG A 99 -5.70 1.59 -2.22
N ILE A 100 -5.08 2.20 -1.23
CA ILE A 100 -4.00 3.15 -1.46
C ILE A 100 -2.69 2.51 -1.02
N ILE A 101 -1.75 2.37 -1.95
CA ILE A 101 -0.38 1.94 -1.73
C ILE A 101 0.43 3.14 -1.25
N VAL A 102 1.09 3.00 -0.11
CA VAL A 102 1.84 4.08 0.54
C VAL A 102 3.34 3.92 0.31
N ASN A 103 3.87 2.74 0.61
CA ASN A 103 5.27 2.40 0.48
C ASN A 103 5.44 0.88 0.33
N ALA A 104 6.66 0.48 0.02
CA ALA A 104 7.08 -0.90 -0.01
C ALA A 104 8.53 -1.00 0.45
N GLY A 105 8.92 -2.19 0.91
CA GLY A 105 10.22 -2.39 1.53
C GLY A 105 10.57 -3.86 1.66
N TYR A 106 11.73 -4.11 2.27
CA TYR A 106 12.18 -5.46 2.58
C TYR A 106 11.73 -5.85 3.99
N LYS A 107 11.67 -7.16 4.28
CA LYS A 107 11.29 -7.69 5.60
C LYS A 107 12.16 -7.10 6.72
N LYS A 108 13.45 -6.85 6.44
CA LYS A 108 14.39 -6.23 7.38
C LYS A 108 14.05 -4.77 7.76
N SER A 109 13.42 -4.01 6.86
CA SER A 109 13.01 -2.61 7.10
C SER A 109 11.58 -2.48 7.64
N GLN A 110 10.89 -3.61 7.85
CA GLN A 110 9.49 -3.67 8.20
C GLN A 110 9.07 -2.79 9.39
N PRO A 111 9.81 -2.71 10.52
CA PRO A 111 9.42 -1.83 11.62
C PRO A 111 9.34 -0.35 11.21
N ALA A 112 10.36 0.13 10.49
CA ALA A 112 10.42 1.50 10.00
C ALA A 112 9.35 1.79 8.93
N ASP A 113 9.10 0.82 8.04
CA ASP A 113 8.08 0.95 7.01
C ASP A 113 6.66 1.02 7.58
N ILE A 114 6.36 0.22 8.62
CA ILE A 114 5.07 0.24 9.32
C ILE A 114 4.88 1.58 10.03
N GLU A 115 5.94 2.11 10.65
CA GLU A 115 5.86 3.40 11.31
C GLU A 115 5.59 4.54 10.31
N ARG A 116 6.30 4.52 9.17
CA ARG A 116 6.06 5.45 8.05
C ARG A 116 4.61 5.36 7.56
N LEU A 117 4.08 4.15 7.38
CA LEU A 117 2.68 3.93 7.00
C LEU A 117 1.74 4.60 8.00
N LYS A 118 1.89 4.32 9.30
CA LYS A 118 1.03 4.89 10.36
C LYS A 118 1.06 6.42 10.36
N ARG A 119 2.26 7.02 10.32
CA ARG A 119 2.44 8.48 10.29
C ARG A 119 1.79 9.09 9.05
N THR A 120 1.97 8.45 7.90
CA THR A 120 1.45 8.93 6.61
C THR A 120 -0.06 8.87 6.54
N VAL A 121 -0.67 7.75 6.93
CA VAL A 121 -2.13 7.58 6.90
C VAL A 121 -2.81 8.52 7.90
N LYS A 122 -2.23 8.72 9.08
CA LYS A 122 -2.73 9.72 10.03
C LYS A 122 -2.73 11.13 9.42
N LYS A 123 -1.61 11.56 8.82
CA LYS A 123 -1.54 12.86 8.14
C LYS A 123 -2.52 12.98 6.96
N TYR A 124 -2.68 11.91 6.18
CA TYR A 124 -3.64 11.87 5.08
C TYR A 124 -5.07 12.08 5.57
N ILE A 125 -5.48 11.38 6.64
CA ILE A 125 -6.82 11.52 7.23
C ILE A 125 -7.05 12.96 7.69
N ASN A 126 -6.11 13.51 8.47
CA ASN A 126 -6.20 14.85 9.03
C ASN A 126 -6.22 15.98 7.99
N ILE A 127 -5.74 15.76 6.76
CA ILE A 127 -5.72 16.77 5.69
C ILE A 127 -6.92 16.62 4.75
N LYS A 128 -7.45 15.39 4.60
CA LYS A 128 -8.54 15.09 3.66
C LYS A 128 -9.92 15.09 4.31
N TYR A 129 -10.02 14.83 5.61
CA TYR A 129 -11.30 14.57 6.28
C TYR A 129 -11.46 15.35 7.61
N GLU A 130 -10.47 16.13 7.99
CA GLU A 130 -10.52 17.09 9.11
C GLU A 130 -10.15 18.48 8.58
#